data_AF-A0A7I8JD71-F1
#
_entry.id   AF-A0A7I8JD71-F1
#
_cell.length_a   1.000
_cell.length_b   1.000
_cell.length_c   1.000
_cell.angle_alpha   90.00
_cell.angle_beta   90.00
_cell.angle_gamma   90.00
#
_symmetry.space_group_name_H-M   'P 1'
#
loop_
_entity.id
_entity.type
_entity.pdbx_description
1 polymer ?
#
loop_
_entity_poly.entity_id
_entity_poly.type
_entity_poly.pdbx_seq_one_letter_code
_entity_poly.pdbx_strand_id
1 'polypeptide(L)'
;MGKGLGYWLLKTEPGEWSWEDQRSNGGVSQWMGEEQAGAEEHEGMRGGDLCFFYHSGSRPAERRIVGVVEVIKPWYEIGGDGGDGAVDVRSRGEMRRTVWLKEVKEDPSMADFALVRQPRLSVVPVPEKIWEKLCEMGGASAMNERKRTRRTRKRRRGILDLGDEEDWRVSRELSLSRFDVLLSPACLYPLSSGLSGSRFCPVVYQRVVQISEVRSAPYFCKI
;
A
#
# COMPACT_ATOMS: atom_id res chain seq x y z
N MET A 1 -9.31 25.79 -19.43
CA MET A 1 -8.49 24.58 -19.63
C MET A 1 -8.40 23.86 -18.31
N GLY A 2 -8.70 22.56 -18.22
CA GLY A 2 -8.50 21.82 -16.97
C GLY A 2 -7.00 21.70 -16.69
N LYS A 3 -6.55 22.10 -15.48
CA LYS A 3 -5.15 21.90 -15.06
C LYS A 3 -4.79 20.42 -15.12
N GLY A 4 -3.52 20.13 -15.38
CA GLY A 4 -2.97 18.78 -15.25
C GLY A 4 -3.05 18.30 -13.79
N LEU A 5 -2.84 17.00 -13.60
CA LEU A 5 -2.69 16.42 -12.25
C LEU A 5 -1.43 16.99 -11.60
N GLY A 6 -1.54 17.38 -10.34
CA GLY A 6 -0.39 17.58 -9.47
C GLY A 6 0.22 16.24 -9.06
N TYR A 7 1.51 16.27 -8.78
CA TYR A 7 2.27 15.14 -8.28
C TYR A 7 3.05 15.57 -7.05
N TRP A 8 2.94 14.81 -5.97
CA TRP A 8 3.48 15.17 -4.65
C TRP A 8 4.17 13.97 -4.00
N LEU A 9 4.83 14.19 -2.88
CA LEU A 9 5.38 13.15 -2.02
C LEU A 9 5.14 13.57 -0.57
N LEU A 10 4.51 12.68 0.18
CA LEU A 10 4.12 12.86 1.57
C LEU A 10 5.06 12.03 2.46
N LYS A 11 5.78 12.69 3.37
CA LYS A 11 6.65 12.03 4.35
C LYS A 11 5.87 11.69 5.62
N THR A 12 6.17 10.53 6.20
CA THR A 12 5.75 10.13 7.56
C THR A 12 6.74 9.13 8.14
N GLU A 13 6.98 9.16 9.45
CA GLU A 13 7.79 8.14 10.10
C GLU A 13 7.00 6.82 10.21
N PRO A 14 7.56 5.67 9.80
CA PRO A 14 6.83 4.39 9.79
C PRO A 14 6.50 3.83 11.18
N GLY A 15 6.95 4.49 12.25
CA GLY A 15 6.53 4.20 13.64
C GLY A 15 5.34 5.04 14.10
N GLU A 16 4.95 6.07 13.35
CA GLU A 16 3.80 6.94 13.62
C GLU A 16 2.64 6.61 12.68
N TRP A 17 2.92 6.49 11.37
CA TRP A 17 1.94 6.08 10.37
C TRP A 17 2.59 5.29 9.23
N SER A 18 2.50 3.97 9.28
CA SER A 18 3.03 3.10 8.23
C SER A 18 2.05 2.91 7.07
N TRP A 19 2.54 2.32 5.97
CA TRP A 19 1.68 1.86 4.87
C TRP A 19 0.64 0.81 5.30
N GLU A 20 0.94 0.00 6.32
CA GLU A 20 0.00 -1.00 6.83
C GLU A 20 -1.11 -0.36 7.65
N ASP A 21 -0.81 0.73 8.38
CA ASP A 21 -1.80 1.54 9.09
C ASP A 21 -2.72 2.26 8.09
N GLN A 22 -2.14 2.85 7.04
CA GLN A 22 -2.90 3.42 5.92
C GLN A 22 -3.88 2.42 5.31
N ARG A 23 -3.44 1.16 5.08
CA ARG A 23 -4.31 0.11 4.56
C ARG A 23 -5.39 -0.32 5.55
N SER A 24 -5.00 -0.54 6.81
CA SER A 24 -5.90 -1.01 7.87
C SER A 24 -6.98 0.03 8.19
N ASN A 25 -6.68 1.32 8.07
CA ASN A 25 -7.63 2.42 8.24
C ASN A 25 -8.57 2.64 7.03
N GLY A 26 -9.04 1.56 6.40
CA GLY A 26 -9.89 1.60 5.22
C GLY A 26 -9.26 2.26 3.99
N GLY A 27 -7.93 2.39 3.96
CA GLY A 27 -7.19 3.08 2.91
C GLY A 27 -7.19 4.60 3.02
N VAL A 28 -7.83 5.24 4.00
CA VAL A 28 -8.00 6.71 4.07
C VAL A 28 -7.26 7.30 5.28
N SER A 29 -6.69 8.50 5.13
CA SER A 29 -6.08 9.26 6.23
C SER A 29 -6.17 10.76 6.01
N GLN A 30 -6.13 11.51 7.11
CA GLN A 30 -5.96 12.96 7.14
C GLN A 30 -4.46 13.25 7.20
N TRP A 31 -3.96 14.12 6.32
CA TRP A 31 -2.56 14.55 6.28
C TRP A 31 -2.47 16.01 6.68
N MET A 32 -2.18 16.24 7.96
CA MET A 32 -1.99 17.55 8.57
C MET A 32 -0.76 18.25 7.97
N GLY A 33 -0.81 19.57 7.84
CA GLY A 33 0.39 20.39 7.69
C GLY A 33 1.08 20.59 9.04
N GLU A 34 2.40 20.43 9.09
CA GLU A 34 3.17 20.83 10.27
C GLU A 34 3.42 22.34 10.26
N GLU A 35 3.15 22.96 11.41
CA GLU A 35 2.99 24.39 11.71
C GLU A 35 4.07 25.37 11.16
N GLN A 36 5.23 24.87 10.71
CA GLN A 36 6.36 25.73 10.27
C GLN A 36 7.13 25.28 9.01
N ALA A 37 6.74 24.19 8.31
CA ALA A 37 7.54 23.67 7.19
C ALA A 37 6.75 22.90 6.10
N GLY A 38 5.83 23.58 5.41
CA GLY A 38 5.25 23.06 4.16
C GLY A 38 3.81 23.48 3.83
N ALA A 39 3.16 24.33 4.63
CA ALA A 39 1.74 24.68 4.48
C ALA A 39 1.38 25.15 3.05
N GLU A 40 2.21 25.98 2.42
CA GLU A 40 2.02 26.44 1.04
C GLU A 40 1.98 25.27 0.02
N GLU A 41 2.80 24.23 0.22
CA GLU A 41 2.77 23.03 -0.61
C GLU A 41 1.51 22.18 -0.39
N HIS A 42 0.94 22.14 0.83
CA HIS A 42 -0.34 21.46 1.08
C HIS A 42 -1.51 22.21 0.40
N GLU A 43 -1.56 23.54 0.49
CA GLU A 43 -2.55 24.39 -0.19
C GLU A 43 -2.54 24.22 -1.72
N GLY A 44 -1.38 23.88 -2.28
CA GLY A 44 -1.22 23.61 -3.71
C GLY A 44 -2.01 22.39 -4.21
N MET A 45 -2.32 21.43 -3.34
CA MET A 45 -2.92 20.14 -3.69
C MET A 45 -4.38 20.24 -4.12
N ARG A 46 -4.77 19.41 -5.09
CA ARG A 46 -6.15 19.36 -5.63
C ARG A 46 -6.71 17.95 -5.60
N GLY A 47 -8.04 17.85 -5.50
CA GLY A 47 -8.74 16.57 -5.57
C GLY A 47 -8.40 15.81 -6.85
N GLY A 48 -7.88 14.59 -6.69
CA GLY A 48 -7.40 13.74 -7.77
C GLY A 48 -5.89 13.81 -8.06
N ASP A 49 -5.13 14.69 -7.40
CA ASP A 49 -3.67 14.69 -7.45
C ASP A 49 -3.11 13.40 -6.84
N LEU A 50 -1.95 12.94 -7.33
CA LEU A 50 -1.30 11.71 -6.87
C LEU A 50 -0.08 12.02 -6.03
N CYS A 51 0.07 11.32 -4.91
CA CYS A 51 1.17 11.53 -3.98
C CYS A 51 1.90 10.21 -3.71
N PHE A 52 3.23 10.23 -3.71
CA PHE A 52 4.02 9.13 -3.18
C PHE A 52 3.91 9.09 -1.66
N PHE A 53 3.59 7.92 -1.10
CA PHE A 53 3.71 7.65 0.33
C PHE A 53 5.17 7.30 0.61
N TYR A 54 5.85 8.14 1.38
CA TYR A 54 7.26 8.01 1.68
C TYR A 54 7.47 7.80 3.19
N HIS A 55 8.09 6.69 3.54
CA HIS A 55 8.61 6.51 4.88
C HIS A 55 9.84 7.40 5.04
N SER A 56 9.73 8.42 5.89
CA SER A 56 10.90 9.04 6.50
C SER A 56 11.48 8.10 7.56
N GLY A 57 12.50 8.56 8.27
CA GLY A 57 13.31 7.65 9.06
C GLY A 57 14.58 8.29 9.59
N SER A 58 14.88 8.06 10.85
CA SER A 58 16.19 8.40 11.42
C SER A 58 17.34 7.68 10.69
N ARG A 59 17.12 6.42 10.24
CA ARG A 59 18.14 5.60 9.56
C ARG A 59 17.96 5.59 8.04
N PRO A 60 19.06 5.46 7.26
CA PRO A 60 18.96 5.27 5.81
C PRO A 60 18.13 4.06 5.35
N ALA A 61 18.08 2.99 6.17
CA ALA A 61 17.32 1.77 5.91
C ALA A 61 15.80 1.89 6.18
N GLU A 62 15.31 3.06 6.60
CA GLU A 62 13.89 3.38 6.74
C GLU A 62 13.38 4.23 5.57
N ARG A 63 14.28 5.01 4.92
CA ARG A 63 13.99 6.07 3.95
C ARG A 63 13.67 5.57 2.53
N ARG A 64 12.38 5.43 2.22
CA ARG A 64 11.91 4.87 0.94
C ARG A 64 10.49 5.30 0.56
N ILE A 65 10.21 5.33 -0.74
CA ILE A 65 8.84 5.35 -1.27
C ILE A 65 8.28 3.93 -1.19
N VAL A 66 7.09 3.78 -0.60
CA VAL A 66 6.41 2.48 -0.42
C VAL A 66 5.13 2.34 -1.25
N GLY A 67 4.41 3.43 -1.51
CA GLY A 67 3.13 3.37 -2.21
C GLY A 67 2.72 4.69 -2.84
N VAL A 68 1.51 4.71 -3.38
CA VAL A 68 0.85 5.88 -3.94
C VAL A 68 -0.51 6.07 -3.29
N VAL A 69 -0.81 7.31 -2.94
CA VAL A 69 -2.13 7.78 -2.51
C VAL A 69 -2.67 8.82 -3.50
N GLU A 70 -3.97 9.09 -3.45
CA GLU A 70 -4.65 10.17 -4.16
C GLU A 70 -5.28 11.13 -3.16
N VAL A 71 -5.19 12.44 -3.43
CA VAL A 71 -5.92 13.47 -2.68
C VAL A 71 -7.41 13.34 -2.96
N ILE A 72 -8.20 12.92 -1.96
CA ILE A 72 -9.66 12.80 -2.06
C ILE A 72 -10.39 14.03 -1.54
N LYS A 73 -9.77 14.78 -0.61
CA LYS A 73 -10.23 16.10 -0.16
C LYS A 73 -9.05 17.08 -0.27
N PRO A 74 -9.16 18.17 -1.05
CA PRO A 74 -8.14 19.21 -1.11
C PRO A 74 -8.03 19.93 0.24
N TRP A 75 -7.05 20.85 0.35
CA TRP A 75 -6.77 21.57 1.59
C TRP A 75 -8.02 22.16 2.25
N TYR A 76 -8.11 21.98 3.58
CA TYR A 76 -9.10 22.59 4.44
C TYR A 76 -8.45 22.95 5.79
N GLU A 77 -8.85 24.09 6.32
CA GLU A 77 -8.42 24.57 7.64
C GLU A 77 -8.99 23.66 8.76
N ILE A 78 -8.21 23.50 9.83
CA ILE A 78 -8.57 22.75 11.04
C ILE A 78 -8.43 23.69 12.23
N GLY A 79 -9.52 23.88 12.98
CA GLY A 79 -9.59 24.91 14.02
C GLY A 79 -10.24 26.20 13.51
N GLY A 80 -10.66 27.06 14.45
CA GLY A 80 -11.42 28.28 14.14
C GLY A 80 -10.57 29.55 13.99
N ASP A 81 -9.34 29.55 14.50
CA ASP A 81 -8.44 30.70 14.54
C ASP A 81 -7.01 30.28 14.13
N GLY A 82 -6.74 30.33 12.81
CA GLY A 82 -5.39 30.54 12.26
C GLY A 82 -4.45 29.35 12.11
N GLY A 83 -4.22 28.94 10.86
CA GLY A 83 -2.93 28.39 10.40
C GLY A 83 -2.92 26.89 10.09
N ASP A 84 -3.54 26.06 10.92
CA ASP A 84 -3.52 24.61 10.73
C ASP A 84 -4.54 24.16 9.67
N GLY A 85 -4.19 23.09 8.95
CA GLY A 85 -5.06 22.47 7.97
C GLY A 85 -4.56 21.11 7.51
N ALA A 86 -5.36 20.44 6.70
CA ALA A 86 -5.03 19.13 6.17
C ALA A 86 -5.57 18.89 4.75
N VAL A 87 -5.05 17.84 4.11
CA VAL A 87 -5.66 17.17 2.96
C VAL A 87 -6.10 15.76 3.38
N ASP A 88 -7.19 15.24 2.82
CA ASP A 88 -7.51 13.81 3.02
C ASP A 88 -7.02 13.01 1.81
N VAL A 89 -6.32 11.91 2.07
CA VAL A 89 -5.73 11.05 1.04
C VAL A 89 -6.26 9.61 1.12
N ARG A 90 -6.31 8.93 -0.02
CA ARG A 90 -6.72 7.53 -0.15
C ARG A 90 -5.63 6.71 -0.84
N SER A 91 -5.31 5.53 -0.30
CA SER A 91 -4.43 4.55 -0.92
C SER A 91 -4.90 4.18 -2.32
N ARG A 92 -4.02 4.35 -3.32
CA ARG A 92 -4.21 3.84 -4.69
C ARG A 92 -3.53 2.49 -4.87
N GLY A 93 -2.39 2.26 -4.21
CA GLY A 93 -1.72 0.97 -4.23
C GLY A 93 -0.27 1.07 -3.78
N GLU A 94 0.34 -0.09 -3.60
CA GLU A 94 1.73 -0.21 -3.16
C GLU A 94 2.68 -0.25 -4.37
N MET A 95 3.90 0.22 -4.21
CA MET A 95 4.93 0.05 -5.23
C MET A 95 5.29 -1.43 -5.32
N ARG A 96 5.42 -1.98 -6.54
CA ARG A 96 5.88 -3.37 -6.74
C ARG A 96 7.28 -3.59 -6.17
N ARG A 97 8.09 -2.52 -6.13
CA ARG A 97 9.40 -2.44 -5.51
C ARG A 97 9.51 -1.10 -4.79
N THR A 98 9.94 -1.10 -3.53
CA THR A 98 10.20 0.14 -2.80
C THR A 98 11.38 0.88 -3.43
N VAL A 99 11.29 2.22 -3.51
CA VAL A 99 12.36 3.06 -4.08
C VAL A 99 13.08 3.79 -2.96
N TRP A 100 14.35 3.49 -2.77
CA TRP A 100 15.15 3.95 -1.65
C TRP A 100 15.71 5.36 -1.89
N LEU A 101 15.80 6.18 -0.84
CA LEU A 101 16.41 7.52 -0.96
C LEU A 101 17.87 7.45 -1.48
N LYS A 102 18.57 6.35 -1.21
CA LYS A 102 19.92 6.10 -1.74
C LYS A 102 19.91 6.10 -3.28
N GLU A 103 19.01 5.34 -3.90
CA GLU A 103 18.90 5.25 -5.37
C GLU A 103 18.55 6.61 -5.99
N VAL A 104 17.64 7.35 -5.35
CA VAL A 104 17.26 8.72 -5.77
C VAL A 104 18.44 9.69 -5.73
N LYS A 105 19.39 9.50 -4.79
CA LYS A 105 20.60 10.32 -4.69
C LYS A 105 21.73 9.87 -5.61
N GLU A 106 21.76 8.61 -6.00
CA GLU A 106 22.73 8.06 -6.96
C GLU A 106 22.40 8.44 -8.41
N ASP A 107 21.16 8.85 -8.69
CA ASP A 107 20.70 9.28 -10.00
C ASP A 107 20.98 10.78 -10.27
N PRO A 108 21.90 11.13 -11.21
CA PRO A 108 22.25 12.53 -11.46
C PRO A 108 21.07 13.37 -12.00
N SER A 109 20.08 12.74 -12.62
CA SER A 109 18.89 13.45 -13.13
C SER A 109 17.91 13.87 -12.03
N MET A 110 18.10 13.37 -10.81
CA MET A 110 17.32 13.74 -9.63
C MET A 110 18.10 14.59 -8.62
N ALA A 111 19.34 15.01 -8.93
CA ALA A 111 20.16 15.82 -8.02
C ALA A 111 19.48 17.13 -7.58
N ASP A 112 18.71 17.75 -8.47
CA ASP A 112 17.94 18.97 -8.21
C ASP A 112 16.53 18.73 -7.62
N PHE A 113 16.14 17.47 -7.38
CA PHE A 113 14.83 17.16 -6.82
C PHE A 113 14.72 17.66 -5.38
N ALA A 114 13.60 18.29 -5.04
CA ALA A 114 13.35 18.89 -3.73
C ALA A 114 13.49 17.88 -2.56
N LEU A 115 13.21 16.59 -2.76
CA LEU A 115 13.47 15.55 -1.74
C LEU A 115 14.95 15.45 -1.33
N VAL A 116 15.87 15.70 -2.27
CA VAL A 116 17.32 15.67 -2.06
C VAL A 116 17.82 17.00 -1.50
N ARG A 117 17.35 18.12 -2.06
CA ARG A 117 17.78 19.48 -1.69
C ARG A 117 17.19 20.00 -0.39
N GLN A 118 15.97 19.59 -0.03
CA GLN A 118 15.21 20.10 1.11
C GLN A 118 14.75 18.95 2.02
N PRO A 119 15.64 18.39 2.85
CA PRO A 119 15.33 17.20 3.64
C PRO A 119 14.24 17.43 4.69
N ARG A 120 14.08 18.66 5.19
CA ARG A 120 13.10 19.05 6.23
C ARG A 120 11.67 19.25 5.73
N LEU A 121 11.45 19.42 4.43
CA LEU A 121 10.12 19.67 3.86
C LEU A 121 9.26 18.40 3.93
N SER A 122 8.14 18.41 4.65
CA SER A 122 7.28 17.22 4.86
C SER A 122 6.50 16.84 3.59
N VAL A 123 6.03 17.83 2.84
CA VAL A 123 5.31 17.68 1.57
C VAL A 123 6.14 18.23 0.42
N VAL A 124 6.55 17.34 -0.47
CA VAL A 124 7.50 17.66 -1.54
C VAL A 124 6.79 17.67 -2.89
N PRO A 125 6.81 18.78 -3.66
CA PRO A 125 6.29 18.81 -5.02
C PRO A 125 7.17 17.95 -5.94
N VAL A 126 6.54 17.10 -6.76
CA VAL A 126 7.25 16.16 -7.65
C VAL A 126 7.08 16.60 -9.11
N PRO A 127 8.15 16.98 -9.82
CA PRO A 127 8.05 17.27 -11.24
C PRO A 127 7.59 16.03 -12.04
N GLU A 128 6.75 16.23 -13.05
CA GLU A 128 6.15 15.16 -13.88
C GLU A 128 7.17 14.14 -14.40
N LYS A 129 8.37 14.59 -14.81
CA LYS A 129 9.48 13.73 -15.25
C LYS A 129 10.06 12.85 -14.13
N ILE A 130 10.16 13.40 -12.92
CA ILE A 130 10.65 12.69 -11.73
C ILE A 130 9.59 11.67 -11.29
N TRP A 131 8.30 12.04 -11.32
CA TRP A 131 7.19 11.13 -11.07
C TRP A 131 7.24 9.90 -11.98
N GLU A 132 7.33 10.11 -13.30
CA GLU A 132 7.39 9.00 -14.27
C GLU A 132 8.59 8.07 -14.01
N LYS A 133 9.76 8.64 -13.69
CA LYS A 133 10.97 7.85 -13.39
C LYS A 133 10.88 7.08 -12.08
N LEU A 134 10.33 7.68 -11.02
CA LEU A 134 10.10 6.99 -9.75
C LEU A 134 9.04 5.86 -9.89
N CYS A 135 8.01 6.07 -10.71
CA CYS A 135 7.07 5.01 -11.06
C CYS A 135 7.74 3.87 -11.85
N GLU A 136 8.70 4.16 -12.74
CA GLU A 136 9.48 3.14 -13.45
C GLU A 136 10.36 2.34 -12.47
N MET A 137 11.13 3.02 -11.60
CA MET A 137 12.00 2.41 -10.58
C MET A 137 11.23 1.53 -9.57
N GLY A 138 9.99 1.90 -9.25
CA GLY A 138 9.11 1.17 -8.33
C GLY A 138 8.11 0.20 -8.98
N GLY A 139 8.09 0.10 -10.31
CA GLY A 139 7.16 -0.77 -11.06
C GLY A 139 5.69 -0.33 -11.03
N ALA A 140 5.40 0.94 -10.76
CA ALA A 140 4.06 1.52 -10.61
C ALA A 140 3.47 2.09 -11.92
N SER A 141 3.99 1.71 -13.09
CA SER A 141 3.60 2.24 -14.41
C SER A 141 2.11 2.14 -14.78
N ALA A 142 1.33 1.33 -14.08
CA ALA A 142 -0.13 1.25 -14.24
C ALA A 142 -0.84 2.51 -13.70
N MET A 143 -0.36 3.12 -12.63
CA MET A 143 -1.06 4.19 -11.87
C MET A 143 -1.20 5.53 -12.61
N ASN A 144 -0.76 5.62 -13.86
CA ASN A 144 -0.72 6.84 -14.69
C ASN A 144 -1.86 6.87 -15.75
N GLU A 145 -2.99 6.21 -15.46
CA GLU A 145 -4.11 5.89 -16.36
C GLU A 145 -4.68 7.07 -17.17
N ARG A 146 -4.67 8.28 -16.61
CA ARG A 146 -5.22 9.49 -17.26
C ARG A 146 -4.40 9.97 -18.47
N LYS A 147 -3.12 9.59 -18.60
CA LYS A 147 -2.32 9.88 -19.82
C LYS A 147 -2.50 8.81 -20.89
N ARG A 148 -2.52 7.53 -20.51
CA ARG A 148 -2.71 6.39 -21.45
C ARG A 148 -3.98 6.57 -22.27
N THR A 149 -5.11 6.83 -21.60
CA THR A 149 -6.43 7.03 -22.23
C THR A 149 -6.49 8.18 -23.24
N ARG A 150 -5.71 9.26 -23.08
CA ARG A 150 -5.61 10.36 -24.06
C ARG A 150 -4.70 10.01 -25.25
N ARG A 151 -3.55 9.37 -25.01
CA ARG A 151 -2.64 8.93 -26.09
C ARG A 151 -3.28 7.82 -26.94
N THR A 152 -3.98 6.86 -26.32
CA THR A 152 -4.72 5.82 -27.05
C THR A 152 -5.92 6.39 -27.80
N ARG A 153 -6.74 7.28 -27.21
CA ARG A 153 -7.84 7.93 -27.96
C ARG A 153 -7.39 8.72 -29.19
N LYS A 154 -6.20 9.34 -29.18
CA LYS A 154 -5.67 10.05 -30.36
C LYS A 154 -5.14 9.10 -31.46
N ARG A 155 -4.77 7.85 -31.13
CA ARG A 155 -4.42 6.80 -32.10
C ARG A 155 -5.63 5.95 -32.53
N ARG A 156 -6.59 5.68 -31.64
CA ARG A 156 -7.79 4.85 -31.86
C ARG A 156 -8.91 5.60 -32.60
N ARG A 157 -8.61 6.16 -33.78
CA ARG A 157 -9.61 6.52 -34.80
C ARG A 157 -9.76 5.47 -35.91
N GLY A 158 -9.13 4.30 -35.73
CA GLY A 158 -9.23 3.18 -36.66
C GLY A 158 -8.49 1.96 -36.12
N ILE A 159 -9.07 1.27 -35.13
CA ILE A 159 -8.96 -0.16 -34.80
C ILE A 159 -9.70 -0.38 -33.48
N LEU A 160 -10.67 -1.30 -33.50
CA LEU A 160 -11.22 -1.91 -32.30
C LEU A 160 -10.24 -2.99 -31.84
N ASP A 161 -9.82 -2.94 -30.59
CA ASP A 161 -9.00 -4.00 -30.01
C ASP A 161 -9.45 -4.24 -28.57
N LEU A 162 -9.62 -5.52 -28.24
CA LEU A 162 -10.20 -5.99 -26.99
C LEU A 162 -9.21 -5.77 -25.84
N GLY A 163 -9.74 -5.60 -24.62
CA GLY A 163 -8.95 -5.07 -23.51
C GLY A 163 -8.22 -6.12 -22.70
N ASP A 164 -6.94 -5.87 -22.41
CA ASP A 164 -6.30 -6.31 -21.17
C ASP A 164 -6.64 -5.29 -20.07
N GLU A 165 -7.79 -5.48 -19.41
CA GLU A 165 -8.10 -4.82 -18.13
C GLU A 165 -7.59 -5.68 -16.96
N GLU A 166 -6.29 -5.56 -16.63
CA GLU A 166 -5.86 -5.81 -15.25
C GLU A 166 -6.24 -4.59 -14.38
N ASP A 167 -7.55 -4.49 -14.11
CA ASP A 167 -8.11 -3.55 -13.14
C ASP A 167 -7.63 -3.93 -11.73
N TRP A 168 -6.89 -3.04 -11.07
CA TRP A 168 -6.23 -3.28 -9.78
C TRP A 168 -7.21 -3.29 -8.59
N ARG A 169 -8.50 -3.51 -8.85
CA ARG A 169 -9.60 -3.41 -7.88
C ARG A 169 -10.00 -4.73 -7.21
N VAL A 170 -9.45 -5.87 -7.63
CA VAL A 170 -9.77 -7.18 -7.03
C VAL A 170 -8.51 -7.95 -6.64
N SER A 171 -8.19 -7.91 -5.35
CA SER A 171 -7.35 -8.92 -4.68
C SER A 171 -8.03 -9.36 -3.38
N ARG A 172 -9.16 -10.08 -3.51
CA ARG A 172 -9.63 -11.05 -2.50
C ARG A 172 -10.74 -11.97 -3.04
N GLU A 173 -10.76 -13.18 -2.47
CA GLU A 173 -11.75 -14.29 -2.65
C GLU A 173 -11.72 -14.94 -4.04
N LEU A 174 -11.37 -16.22 -4.21
CA LEU A 174 -11.90 -17.45 -3.59
C LEU A 174 -10.74 -18.48 -3.42
N SER A 175 -10.73 -19.36 -2.43
CA SER A 175 -11.58 -20.56 -2.41
C SER A 175 -11.67 -21.16 -1.00
N LEU A 176 -12.90 -21.23 -0.48
CA LEU A 176 -13.31 -22.23 0.49
C LEU A 176 -14.31 -23.18 -0.19
N SER A 177 -14.29 -24.44 0.24
CA SER A 177 -15.13 -25.55 -0.21
C SER A 177 -14.86 -26.13 -1.60
N ARG A 178 -14.10 -27.24 -1.61
CA ARG A 178 -14.64 -28.47 -2.17
C ARG A 178 -14.31 -29.66 -1.26
N PHE A 179 -15.36 -30.29 -0.74
CA PHE A 179 -15.29 -31.65 -0.23
C PHE A 179 -15.04 -32.56 -1.43
N ASP A 180 -13.88 -33.22 -1.49
CA ASP A 180 -13.70 -34.40 -2.33
C ASP A 180 -13.69 -35.64 -1.43
N VAL A 181 -14.82 -36.34 -1.44
CA VAL A 181 -15.00 -37.64 -0.78
C VAL A 181 -14.27 -38.68 -1.61
N LEU A 182 -13.02 -38.99 -1.22
CA LEU A 182 -12.28 -40.11 -1.81
C LEU A 182 -12.84 -41.44 -1.31
N LEU A 183 -13.83 -41.95 -2.05
CA LEU A 183 -14.20 -43.36 -2.05
C LEU A 183 -13.00 -44.19 -2.53
N SER A 184 -12.44 -45.00 -1.65
CA SER A 184 -11.43 -46.02 -1.99
C SER A 184 -12.07 -47.41 -1.95
N PRO A 185 -12.18 -48.13 -3.08
CA PRO A 185 -12.76 -49.47 -3.10
C PRO A 185 -11.71 -50.55 -2.81
N ALA A 186 -12.04 -51.39 -1.83
CA ALA A 186 -11.66 -52.81 -1.68
C ALA A 186 -10.19 -53.25 -1.87
N CYS A 187 -9.61 -53.76 -0.78
CA CYS A 187 -8.89 -55.04 -0.81
C CYS A 187 -9.26 -55.87 0.43
N LEU A 188 -9.25 -57.20 0.30
CA LEU A 188 -9.99 -58.13 1.15
C LEU A 188 -9.07 -59.13 1.89
N TYR A 189 -9.42 -59.43 3.15
CA TYR A 189 -9.07 -60.64 3.94
C TYR A 189 -7.59 -60.91 4.31
N PRO A 190 -7.30 -61.82 5.29
CA PRO A 190 -8.12 -62.30 6.43
C PRO A 190 -7.40 -62.23 7.80
N LEU A 191 -8.13 -62.58 8.86
CA LEU A 191 -7.61 -62.78 10.23
C LEU A 191 -6.71 -64.04 10.35
N SER A 192 -5.65 -63.95 11.15
CA SER A 192 -5.15 -65.09 11.93
C SER A 192 -4.51 -64.68 13.26
N SER A 193 -4.75 -65.50 14.28
CA SER A 193 -4.36 -65.37 15.69
C SER A 193 -2.85 -65.46 15.98
N GLY A 194 -2.37 -64.77 17.03
CA GLY A 194 -1.04 -65.01 17.62
C GLY A 194 -0.84 -64.28 18.96
N LEU A 195 -0.32 -64.98 19.97
CA LEU A 195 -0.19 -64.48 21.36
C LEU A 195 1.27 -64.12 21.73
N SER A 196 1.37 -63.35 22.83
CA SER A 196 2.56 -63.19 23.72
C SER A 196 3.69 -62.26 23.27
N GLY A 197 4.43 -61.71 24.24
CA GLY A 197 5.72 -61.03 23.96
C GLY A 197 5.98 -59.70 24.67
N SER A 198 5.88 -59.66 26.00
CA SER A 198 6.32 -58.52 26.83
C SER A 198 7.75 -58.03 26.51
N ARG A 199 7.96 -56.71 26.36
CA ARG A 199 8.87 -55.90 27.23
C ARG A 199 8.98 -54.39 26.84
N PHE A 200 9.02 -53.56 27.88
CA PHE A 200 9.71 -52.25 28.00
C PHE A 200 9.32 -51.04 27.13
N CYS A 201 8.51 -50.17 27.77
CA CYS A 201 8.68 -48.71 27.95
C CYS A 201 10.16 -48.23 28.13
N PRO A 202 10.51 -46.91 28.12
CA PRO A 202 9.63 -45.73 28.28
C PRO A 202 10.03 -44.45 27.47
N VAL A 203 9.42 -43.29 27.83
CA VAL A 203 9.96 -41.89 27.70
C VAL A 203 10.04 -41.33 26.24
N VAL A 204 9.66 -40.10 25.86
CA VAL A 204 9.02 -38.87 26.42
C VAL A 204 8.60 -38.02 25.18
N TYR A 205 7.59 -37.14 25.11
CA TYR A 205 6.74 -36.45 26.09
C TYR A 205 5.29 -36.30 25.54
N GLN A 206 4.46 -35.44 26.16
CA GLN A 206 3.26 -34.85 25.56
C GLN A 206 3.30 -33.31 25.68
N ARG A 207 2.65 -32.63 24.74
CA ARG A 207 1.90 -31.34 24.84
C ARG A 207 1.42 -31.05 23.41
N VAL A 208 0.14 -31.04 23.04
CA VAL A 208 -1.09 -30.55 23.72
C VAL A 208 -0.95 -29.10 24.15
N VAL A 209 -1.42 -28.20 23.28
CA VAL A 209 -1.95 -26.89 23.65
C VAL A 209 -3.27 -26.72 22.90
N GLN A 210 -4.32 -26.34 23.63
CA GLN A 210 -5.67 -26.12 23.10
C GLN A 210 -5.73 -24.87 22.21
N ILE A 211 -6.59 -24.91 21.19
CA ILE A 211 -7.12 -23.72 20.54
C ILE A 211 -8.31 -23.26 21.39
N SER A 212 -8.19 -22.12 22.07
CA SER A 212 -9.26 -21.52 22.86
C SER A 212 -9.94 -20.37 22.12
N GLU A 213 -11.24 -20.54 21.88
CA GLU A 213 -12.29 -19.50 21.78
C GLU A 213 -11.95 -18.11 21.23
N VAL A 214 -12.50 -17.82 20.05
CA VAL A 214 -12.72 -16.45 19.58
C VAL A 214 -13.79 -15.79 20.48
N ARG A 215 -13.41 -14.74 21.21
CA ARG A 215 -14.37 -13.85 21.88
C ARG A 215 -14.46 -12.51 21.17
N SER A 216 -15.67 -12.20 20.71
CA SER A 216 -16.09 -10.90 20.20
C SER A 216 -15.95 -9.80 21.24
N ALA A 217 -15.41 -8.64 20.86
CA ALA A 217 -15.42 -7.41 21.65
C ALA A 217 -16.13 -6.28 20.86
N PRO A 218 -17.17 -5.63 21.41
CA PRO A 218 -17.82 -4.48 20.79
C PRO A 218 -17.10 -3.18 21.17
N TYR A 219 -16.78 -2.33 20.19
CA TYR A 219 -16.31 -0.97 20.47
C TYR A 219 -17.50 -0.03 20.71
N PHE A 220 -17.57 0.50 21.92
CA PHE A 220 -18.56 1.48 22.33
C PHE A 220 -18.05 2.89 21.98
N CYS A 221 -18.82 3.65 21.21
CA CYS A 221 -18.56 5.07 20.99
C CYS A 221 -19.07 5.87 22.19
N LYS A 222 -18.28 6.85 22.67
CA LYS A 222 -18.80 7.94 23.50
C LYS A 222 -18.35 9.29 22.95
N ILE A 223 -19.40 10.06 22.67
CA ILE A 223 -19.55 11.52 22.64
C ILE A 223 -18.64 12.19 23.67
#